data_AF-A0A7I4YZT6-F1
#
_entry.id   AF-A0A7I4YZT6-F1
#
_cell.length_a   1.000
_cell.length_b   1.000
_cell.length_c   1.000
_cell.angle_alpha   90.00
_cell.angle_beta   90.00
_cell.angle_gamma   90.00
#
_symmetry.space_group_name_H-M   'P 1'
#
loop_
_entity.id
_entity.type
_entity.pdbx_description
1 polymer ?
#
loop_
_entity_poly.entity_id
_entity_poly.type
_entity_poly.pdbx_seq_one_letter_code
_entity_poly.pdbx_strand_id
1 'polypeptide(L)'
;MARNETVLSGGSSISGVFVSCYESLESCLQSCYMSCYIADYCNDAAGPMVACAPALTSMIILTLLFVITLCGCCCMICFCSPCCVCAIWYRKRRSRRNRGGVEFSTYPSAPPLLSKI
;
A
#
# COMPACT_ATOMS: atom_id res chain seq x y z
N MET A 1 -37.31 26.45 43.55
CA MET A 1 -35.98 25.83 43.52
C MET A 1 -35.80 25.17 42.16
N ALA A 2 -35.01 25.78 41.28
CA ALA A 2 -34.73 25.25 39.96
C ALA A 2 -33.59 24.23 40.05
N ARG A 3 -33.82 22.98 39.62
CA ARG A 3 -32.77 22.01 39.35
C ARG A 3 -32.40 22.15 37.88
N ASN A 4 -31.27 22.81 37.62
CA ASN A 4 -30.62 22.86 36.31
C ASN A 4 -29.91 21.52 36.07
N GLU A 5 -30.57 20.60 35.37
CA GLU A 5 -29.94 19.40 34.80
C GLU A 5 -29.65 19.63 33.32
N THR A 6 -28.74 20.58 33.06
CA THR A 6 -27.96 20.60 31.82
C THR A 6 -26.53 20.12 32.12
N VAL A 7 -26.40 19.09 32.97
CA VAL A 7 -25.20 18.27 32.98
C VAL A 7 -25.29 17.46 31.69
N LEU A 8 -24.43 17.80 30.72
CA LEU A 8 -24.23 17.05 29.50
C LEU A 8 -24.19 15.55 29.85
N SER A 9 -25.30 14.83 29.65
CA SER A 9 -25.36 13.37 29.80
C SER A 9 -24.73 12.75 28.55
N GLY A 10 -23.48 13.13 28.29
CA GLY A 10 -22.64 12.65 27.21
C GLY A 10 -21.50 11.88 27.83
N GLY A 11 -21.73 10.60 28.10
CA GLY A 11 -20.66 9.68 28.50
C GLY A 11 -19.76 9.33 27.32
N SER A 12 -18.48 9.10 27.57
CA SER A 12 -17.56 8.64 26.54
C SER A 12 -17.79 7.16 26.27
N SER A 13 -18.16 6.82 25.04
CA SER A 13 -18.41 5.45 24.61
C SER A 13 -17.35 5.02 23.60
N ILE A 14 -16.66 3.91 23.87
CA ILE A 14 -15.68 3.32 22.96
C ILE A 14 -16.11 1.88 22.63
N SER A 15 -16.33 1.63 21.34
CA SER A 15 -16.68 0.30 20.81
C SER A 15 -15.90 0.03 19.53
N GLY A 16 -15.45 -1.21 19.35
CA GLY A 16 -14.72 -1.62 18.14
C GLY A 16 -14.11 -3.01 18.27
N VAL A 17 -13.87 -3.66 17.12
CA VAL A 17 -13.36 -5.05 17.06
C VAL A 17 -11.97 -5.21 17.68
N PHE A 18 -11.18 -4.13 17.69
CA PHE A 18 -9.83 -4.11 18.28
C PHE A 18 -9.79 -3.45 19.68
N VAL A 19 -10.95 -3.19 20.28
CA VAL A 19 -11.05 -2.63 21.62
C VAL A 19 -11.16 -3.76 22.63
N SER A 20 -10.36 -3.73 23.69
CA SER A 20 -10.48 -4.63 24.83
C SER A 20 -10.81 -3.84 26.09
N CYS A 21 -11.76 -4.32 26.88
CA CYS A 21 -12.22 -3.65 28.10
C CYS A 21 -11.60 -4.29 29.34
N TYR A 22 -11.10 -3.47 30.26
CA TYR A 22 -10.51 -3.88 31.53
C TYR A 22 -11.20 -3.17 32.68
N GLU A 23 -11.31 -3.83 33.83
CA GLU A 23 -11.93 -3.26 35.04
C GLU A 23 -11.03 -2.22 35.73
N SER A 24 -9.71 -2.33 35.57
CA SER A 24 -8.73 -1.45 36.22
C SER A 24 -7.66 -0.96 35.26
N LEU A 25 -7.09 0.22 35.57
CA LEU A 25 -6.01 0.82 34.80
C LEU A 25 -4.72 -0.01 34.87
N GLU A 26 -4.43 -0.63 36.01
CA GLU A 26 -3.26 -1.50 36.19
C GLU A 26 -3.34 -2.73 35.29
N SER A 27 -4.50 -3.40 35.26
CA SER A 27 -4.72 -4.56 34.38
C SER A 27 -4.62 -4.17 32.90
N CYS A 28 -5.12 -2.97 32.54
CA CYS A 28 -4.98 -2.44 31.18
C CYS A 28 -3.50 -2.20 30.83
N LEU A 29 -2.74 -1.48 31.64
CA LEU A 29 -1.32 -1.16 31.36
C LEU A 29 -0.43 -2.41 31.31
N GLN A 30 -0.78 -3.47 32.02
CA GLN A 30 0.00 -4.71 32.04
C GLN A 30 -0.30 -5.63 30.85
N SER A 31 -1.53 -5.60 30.33
CA SER A 31 -1.99 -6.52 29.27
C SER A 31 -2.08 -5.86 27.89
N CYS A 32 -2.31 -4.55 27.84
CA CYS A 32 -2.45 -3.77 26.63
C CYS A 32 -1.10 -3.21 26.20
N TYR A 33 -0.61 -3.61 25.02
CA TYR A 33 0.54 -2.96 24.38
C TYR A 33 0.17 -1.61 23.72
N MET A 34 -1.13 -1.35 23.57
CA MET A 34 -1.69 -0.13 23.01
C MET A 34 -1.99 0.92 24.09
N SER A 35 -2.75 1.97 23.78
CA SER A 35 -3.12 3.02 24.73
C SER A 35 -4.40 2.66 25.50
N CYS A 36 -4.41 2.99 26.80
CA CYS A 36 -5.53 2.79 27.70
C CYS A 36 -6.33 4.10 27.87
N TYR A 37 -7.65 4.03 27.73
CA TYR A 37 -8.58 5.15 27.82
C TYR A 37 -9.68 4.83 28.84
N ILE A 38 -9.99 5.77 29.72
CA ILE A 38 -11.12 5.62 30.65
C ILE A 38 -12.40 5.96 29.90
N ALA A 39 -13.38 5.06 29.88
CA ALA A 39 -14.65 5.22 29.20
C ALA A 39 -15.82 4.85 30.12
N ASP A 40 -16.95 5.53 29.95
CA ASP A 40 -18.17 5.23 30.71
C ASP A 40 -18.87 3.98 30.18
N TYR A 41 -18.71 3.72 28.88
CA TYR A 41 -19.23 2.55 28.19
C TYR A 41 -18.14 1.97 27.28
N CYS A 42 -17.76 0.72 27.54
CA CYS A 42 -16.77 0.00 26.72
C CYS A 42 -17.44 -1.25 26.13
N ASN A 43 -17.53 -1.32 24.80
CA ASN A 43 -18.09 -2.46 24.06
C ASN A 43 -19.40 -3.01 24.67
N ASP A 44 -20.36 -2.10 24.90
CA ASP A 44 -21.68 -2.36 25.50
C ASP A 44 -21.71 -2.84 26.96
N ALA A 45 -20.58 -2.80 27.66
CA ALA A 45 -20.55 -3.04 29.10
C ALA A 45 -21.25 -1.90 29.86
N ALA A 46 -22.16 -2.27 30.77
CA ALA A 46 -22.86 -1.33 31.63
C ALA A 46 -21.99 -1.00 32.86
N GLY A 47 -21.07 -0.05 32.72
CA GLY A 47 -20.27 0.46 33.83
C GLY A 47 -18.97 1.14 33.39
N PRO A 48 -18.39 2.00 34.25
CA PRO A 48 -17.13 2.66 33.97
C PRO A 48 -16.00 1.63 33.87
N MET A 49 -15.31 1.62 32.73
CA MET A 49 -14.26 0.64 32.41
C MET A 49 -13.10 1.32 31.67
N VAL A 50 -11.97 0.64 31.59
CA VAL A 50 -10.81 1.11 30.82
C VAL A 50 -10.75 0.38 29.48
N ALA A 51 -10.89 1.13 28.40
CA ALA A 51 -10.76 0.66 27.03
C ALA A 51 -9.28 0.69 26.59
N CYS A 52 -8.74 -0.47 26.27
CA CYS A 52 -7.51 -0.61 25.48
C CYS A 52 -7.88 -0.44 24.01
N ALA A 53 -7.38 0.62 23.39
CA ALA A 53 -7.62 0.90 21.97
C ALA A 53 -6.31 1.34 21.30
N PRO A 54 -6.14 1.01 20.00
CA PRO A 54 -4.99 1.51 19.26
C PRO A 54 -5.00 3.03 19.21
N ALA A 55 -3.85 3.64 19.52
CA ALA A 55 -3.70 5.08 19.46
C ALA A 55 -3.99 5.59 18.03
N LEU A 56 -4.81 6.63 17.91
CA LEU A 56 -5.13 7.25 16.61
C LEU A 56 -3.89 7.61 15.81
N THR A 57 -2.82 8.05 16.48
CA THR A 57 -1.53 8.36 15.86
C THR A 57 -0.92 7.14 15.17
N SER A 58 -0.96 5.97 15.79
CA SER A 58 -0.45 4.72 15.19
C SER A 58 -1.25 4.32 13.95
N MET A 59 -2.57 4.46 13.99
CA MET A 59 -3.45 4.21 12.84
C MET A 59 -3.17 5.17 11.68
N ILE A 60 -2.99 6.46 11.98
CA ILE A 60 -2.65 7.48 10.98
C ILE A 60 -1.28 7.19 10.36
N ILE A 61 -0.26 6.86 11.16
CA ILE A 61 1.08 6.58 10.63
C ILE A 61 1.06 5.34 9.71
N LEU A 62 0.43 4.25 10.14
CA LEU A 62 0.36 3.02 9.33
C LEU A 62 -0.39 3.24 8.02
N THR A 63 -1.52 3.96 8.06
CA THR A 63 -2.29 4.27 6.85
C THR A 63 -1.51 5.19 5.91
N LEU A 64 -0.83 6.22 6.42
CA LEU A 64 0.00 7.09 5.59
C LEU A 64 1.15 6.32 4.96
N LEU A 65 1.86 5.48 5.71
CA LEU A 65 2.93 4.63 5.17
C LEU A 65 2.39 3.70 4.08
N PHE A 66 1.25 3.04 4.33
CA PHE A 66 0.62 2.16 3.35
C PHE A 66 0.26 2.91 2.05
N VAL A 67 -0.35 4.09 2.16
CA VAL A 67 -0.70 4.92 1.00
C VAL A 67 0.55 5.38 0.25
N ILE A 68 1.59 5.83 0.95
CA ILE A 68 2.86 6.25 0.33
C ILE A 68 3.52 5.08 -0.39
N THR A 69 3.59 3.90 0.24
CA THR A 69 4.16 2.69 -0.37
C THR A 69 3.36 2.27 -1.59
N LEU A 70 2.04 2.20 -1.50
CA LEU A 70 1.21 1.86 -2.66
C LEU A 70 1.36 2.88 -3.78
N CYS A 71 1.30 4.18 -3.48
CA CYS A 71 1.48 5.23 -4.46
C CYS A 71 2.87 5.14 -5.12
N GLY A 72 3.93 4.97 -4.32
CA GLY A 72 5.29 4.80 -4.81
C GLY A 72 5.45 3.55 -5.69
N CYS A 73 4.93 2.40 -5.25
CA CYS A 73 4.95 1.16 -6.02
C CYS A 73 4.16 1.28 -7.32
N CYS A 74 2.96 1.85 -7.29
CA CYS A 74 2.14 2.09 -8.47
C CYS A 74 2.87 3.00 -9.46
N CYS A 75 3.46 4.11 -9.01
CA CYS A 75 4.27 4.98 -9.85
C CYS A 75 5.44 4.22 -10.48
N MET A 76 6.20 3.45 -9.70
CA MET A 76 7.31 2.64 -10.22
C MET A 76 6.83 1.62 -11.25
N ILE A 77 5.73 0.90 -11.01
CA ILE A 77 5.18 -0.08 -11.95
C ILE A 77 4.66 0.61 -13.23
N CYS A 78 4.00 1.76 -13.10
CA CYS A 78 3.47 2.54 -14.20
C CYS A 78 4.56 3.18 -15.08
N PHE A 79 5.74 3.51 -14.53
CA PHE A 79 6.88 3.99 -15.31
C PHE A 79 7.74 2.83 -15.84
N CYS A 80 7.93 1.78 -15.06
CA CYS A 80 8.71 0.62 -15.49
C CYS A 80 7.99 -0.19 -16.57
N SER A 81 6.66 -0.37 -16.52
CA SER A 81 5.90 -1.09 -17.56
C SER A 81 6.10 -0.54 -18.97
N PRO A 82 5.90 0.76 -19.26
CA PRO A 82 6.14 1.31 -20.59
C PRO A 82 7.64 1.29 -20.95
N CYS A 83 8.54 1.53 -19.99
CA CYS A 83 9.99 1.45 -20.24
C CYS A 83 10.46 0.03 -20.61
N CYS A 84 9.94 -1.00 -19.93
CA CYS A 84 10.24 -2.40 -20.19
C CYS A 84 9.68 -2.86 -21.54
N VAL A 85 8.44 -2.47 -21.88
CA VAL A 85 7.83 -2.77 -23.18
C VAL A 85 8.59 -2.08 -24.31
N CYS A 86 8.95 -0.81 -24.15
CA CYS A 86 9.77 -0.07 -25.09
C CYS A 86 11.16 -0.71 -25.27
N ALA A 87 11.84 -1.10 -24.19
CA ALA A 87 13.16 -1.73 -24.25
C ALA A 87 13.13 -3.08 -25.00
N ILE A 88 12.09 -3.90 -24.78
CA ILE A 88 11.89 -5.15 -25.51
C ILE A 88 11.62 -4.87 -26.98
N TRP A 89 10.80 -3.86 -27.29
CA TRP A 89 10.50 -3.48 -28.69
C TRP A 89 11.74 -2.96 -29.43
N TYR A 90 12.55 -2.13 -28.78
CA TYR A 90 13.84 -1.66 -29.32
C TYR A 90 14.84 -2.80 -29.52
N ARG A 91 14.99 -3.72 -28.55
CA ARG A 91 15.83 -4.92 -28.71
C ARG A 91 15.33 -5.79 -29.86
N LYS A 92 14.02 -6.01 -29.97
CA LYS A 92 13.41 -6.82 -31.03
C LYS A 92 13.62 -6.18 -32.40
N ARG A 93 13.47 -4.85 -32.51
CA ARG A 93 13.71 -4.10 -33.75
C ARG A 93 15.20 -4.11 -34.13
N ARG A 94 16.11 -3.94 -33.18
CA ARG A 94 17.57 -4.04 -33.41
C ARG A 94 17.99 -5.46 -33.79
N SER A 95 17.40 -6.48 -33.17
CA SER A 95 17.66 -7.89 -33.52
C SER A 95 17.19 -8.22 -34.96
N ARG A 96 16.03 -7.70 -35.39
CA ARG A 96 15.63 -7.81 -36.80
C ARG A 96 16.58 -7.07 -37.76
N ARG A 97 17.09 -5.90 -37.35
CA ARG A 97 18.05 -5.13 -38.16
C ARG A 97 19.43 -5.81 -38.25
N ASN A 98 19.89 -6.44 -37.16
CA ASN A 98 21.13 -7.22 -37.16
C ASN A 98 20.97 -8.56 -37.90
N ARG A 99 19.82 -9.26 -37.80
CA ARG A 99 19.55 -10.47 -38.60
C ARG A 99 19.42 -10.17 -40.09
N GLY A 100 18.75 -9.07 -40.46
CA GLY A 100 18.69 -8.61 -41.86
C GLY A 100 20.01 -8.08 -42.41
N GLY A 101 21.03 -7.88 -41.57
CA GLY A 101 22.41 -7.56 -41.98
C GLY A 101 23.35 -8.77 -42.04
N VAL A 102 22.97 -9.91 -41.47
CA VAL A 102 23.76 -11.16 -41.54
C VAL A 102 23.38 -12.00 -42.77
N GLU A 103 22.17 -11.83 -43.33
CA GLU A 103 21.75 -12.49 -44.57
C GLU A 103 22.24 -11.82 -45.87
N PHE A 104 23.07 -10.76 -45.81
CA PHE A 104 23.71 -10.16 -46.99
C PHE A 104 25.15 -10.66 -47.22
N SER A 105 25.60 -11.70 -46.52
CA SER A 105 26.98 -12.20 -46.64
C SER A 105 27.09 -13.62 -47.23
N THR A 106 26.03 -14.17 -47.82
CA THR A 106 26.12 -15.51 -48.41
C THR A 106 25.22 -15.69 -49.63
N TYR A 107 25.61 -15.16 -50.79
CA TYR A 107 25.41 -15.84 -52.08
C TYR A 107 26.56 -15.47 -53.06
N PRO A 108 27.30 -16.46 -53.60
CA PRO A 108 28.35 -16.26 -54.58
C PRO A 108 27.75 -16.38 -55.98
N SER A 109 27.33 -15.28 -56.61
CA SER A 109 26.75 -15.37 -57.94
C SER A 109 26.99 -14.12 -58.78
N ALA A 110 28.05 -14.13 -59.58
CA ALA A 110 27.99 -13.64 -60.96
C ALA A 110 29.22 -14.10 -61.77
N PRO A 111 29.03 -14.89 -62.84
CA PRO A 111 30.06 -15.17 -63.84
C PRO A 111 30.06 -14.07 -64.92
N PRO A 112 31.20 -13.73 -65.53
CA PRO A 112 31.20 -13.03 -66.82
C PRO A 112 31.57 -14.03 -67.91
N LEU A 113 30.56 -14.61 -68.55
CA LEU A 113 30.71 -15.08 -69.93
C LEU A 113 29.51 -14.58 -70.71
N LEU A 114 29.67 -13.40 -71.32
CA LEU A 114 28.82 -12.99 -72.43
C LEU A 114 29.71 -12.58 -73.60
N SER A 115 29.70 -13.44 -74.60
CA SER A 115 30.30 -13.33 -75.92
C SER A 115 29.89 -12.05 -76.67
N LYS A 116 30.75 -11.63 -77.61
CA LYS A 116 30.46 -11.34 -79.04
C LYS A 116 31.09 -10.03 -79.52
N ILE A 117 32.26 -10.13 -80.17
CA ILE A 117 32.53 -9.96 -81.63
C ILE A 117 33.98 -10.34 -81.87
#